data_AF-A0A8I4A377-F1
#
_entry.id   AF-A0A8I4A377-F1
#
_cell.length_a   1.000
_cell.length_b   1.000
_cell.length_c   1.000
_cell.angle_alpha   90.00
_cell.angle_beta   90.00
_cell.angle_gamma   90.00
#
_symmetry.space_group_name_H-M   'P 1'
#
loop_
_entity.id
_entity.type
_entity.pdbx_description
1 polymer ?
#
loop_
_entity_poly.entity_id
_entity_poly.type
_entity_poly.pdbx_seq_one_letter_code
_entity_poly.pdbx_strand_id
1 'polypeptide(L)'
;CPRRTAPPAPPPLQTRLLLLLLLSSELSGTQDCSFQFSPISSDFAAKIRELSDYLLQDYPVTVASNLQDEELCGALWRLVLAQRWMERLKTVAGSKMRGLLERVNTEIHFVTKCAFQPPRSCLRFVQTNISRFLQETSEQLVSLKPWITRRNFSRCLELQCQPDSSTLPPPQNSGALEATAPTAPPSPLLFLLLLPMGLLLLAAAWCLHWQRTQQRMSCAGEQVPPIPSPQNLLLVEH
;
A
#
# COMPACT_ATOMS: atom_id res chain seq x y z
N CYS A 1 -44.54 -49.79 1.56
CA CYS A 1 -44.26 -48.33 1.64
C CYS A 1 -42.81 -48.08 1.24
N PRO A 2 -42.52 -47.20 0.27
CA PRO A 2 -41.14 -46.92 -0.11
C PRO A 2 -40.46 -46.01 0.92
N ARG A 3 -39.24 -46.34 1.33
CA ARG A 3 -38.37 -45.46 2.13
C ARG A 3 -37.99 -44.25 1.27
N ARG A 4 -38.49 -43.07 1.64
CA ARG A 4 -37.95 -41.81 1.14
C ARG A 4 -36.55 -41.62 1.71
N THR A 5 -35.53 -41.76 0.88
CA THR A 5 -34.20 -41.22 1.15
C THR A 5 -34.29 -39.70 1.09
N ALA A 6 -33.97 -39.04 2.20
CA ALA A 6 -33.85 -37.60 2.25
C ALA A 6 -32.65 -37.15 1.40
N PRO A 7 -32.76 -36.04 0.64
CA PRO A 7 -31.63 -35.49 -0.09
C PRO A 7 -30.58 -34.95 0.90
N PRO A 8 -29.28 -35.04 0.58
CA PRO A 8 -28.22 -34.54 1.45
C PRO A 8 -28.36 -33.04 1.68
N ALA A 9 -28.21 -32.63 2.94
CA ALA A 9 -28.31 -31.24 3.35
C ALA A 9 -27.27 -30.37 2.60
N PRO A 10 -27.62 -29.16 2.15
CA PRO A 10 -26.67 -28.27 1.51
C PRO A 10 -25.55 -27.89 2.49
N PRO A 11 -24.29 -27.77 2.03
CA PRO A 11 -23.18 -27.44 2.89
C PRO A 11 -23.39 -26.08 3.56
N PRO A 12 -22.97 -25.91 4.83
CA PRO A 12 -23.18 -24.67 5.56
C PRO A 12 -22.55 -23.47 4.86
N LEU A 13 -23.15 -22.30 5.03
CA LEU A 13 -22.72 -21.04 4.40
C LEU A 13 -21.23 -20.74 4.63
N GLN A 14 -20.69 -21.14 5.78
CA GLN A 14 -19.27 -21.02 6.12
C GLN A 14 -18.37 -21.81 5.17
N THR A 15 -18.78 -23.01 4.73
CA THR A 15 -18.01 -23.83 3.77
C THR A 15 -18.03 -23.20 2.37
N ARG A 16 -19.15 -22.58 1.98
CA ARG A 16 -19.25 -21.84 0.71
C ARG A 16 -18.40 -20.57 0.72
N LEU A 17 -18.36 -19.86 1.84
CA LEU A 17 -17.52 -18.67 2.01
C LEU A 17 -16.03 -19.03 1.99
N LEU A 18 -15.65 -20.13 2.67
CA LEU A 18 -14.28 -20.64 2.64
C LEU A 18 -13.88 -21.08 1.22
N LEU A 19 -14.77 -21.74 0.49
CA LEU A 19 -14.55 -22.12 -0.91
C LEU A 19 -14.37 -20.87 -1.79
N LEU A 20 -15.21 -19.85 -1.62
CA LEU A 20 -15.09 -18.59 -2.36
C LEU A 20 -13.78 -17.85 -2.03
N LEU A 21 -13.32 -17.89 -0.78
CA LEU A 21 -12.02 -17.35 -0.35
C LEU A 21 -10.84 -18.13 -0.93
N LEU A 22 -10.95 -19.45 -1.01
CA LEU A 22 -9.94 -20.32 -1.64
C LEU A 22 -9.90 -20.11 -3.16
N LEU A 23 -11.06 -20.03 -3.83
CA LEU A 23 -11.15 -19.76 -5.26
C LEU A 23 -10.70 -18.33 -5.63
N SER A 24 -10.84 -17.36 -4.73
CA SER A 24 -10.29 -16.00 -4.95
C SER A 24 -8.79 -15.91 -4.68
N SER A 25 -8.24 -16.78 -3.85
CA SER A 25 -6.78 -16.90 -3.64
C SER A 25 -6.09 -17.54 -4.85
N GLU A 26 -6.73 -18.52 -5.50
CA GLU A 26 -6.24 -19.11 -6.76
C GLU A 26 -6.51 -18.23 -7.99
N LEU A 27 -7.37 -17.22 -7.88
CA LEU A 27 -7.56 -16.19 -8.91
C LEU A 27 -6.50 -15.07 -8.86
N SER A 28 -5.56 -15.11 -7.91
CA SER A 28 -4.27 -14.48 -8.09
C SER A 28 -3.41 -15.42 -8.93
N GLY A 29 -3.81 -15.62 -10.19
CA GLY A 29 -3.02 -16.38 -11.15
C GLY A 29 -1.57 -15.92 -11.06
N THR A 30 -0.64 -16.86 -11.08
CA THR A 30 0.79 -16.58 -11.19
C THR A 30 0.94 -15.52 -12.28
N GLN A 31 1.25 -14.28 -11.88
CA GLN A 31 1.24 -13.17 -12.83
C GLN A 31 2.38 -13.41 -13.80
N ASP A 32 2.01 -13.79 -15.02
CA ASP A 32 2.99 -14.12 -16.02
C ASP A 32 3.45 -12.86 -16.75
N CYS A 33 4.77 -12.71 -16.88
CA CYS A 33 5.37 -11.62 -17.65
C CYS A 33 6.27 -12.21 -18.73
N SER A 34 5.74 -12.31 -19.94
CA SER A 34 6.49 -12.74 -21.13
C SER A 34 5.92 -12.07 -22.38
N PHE A 35 6.75 -11.95 -23.42
CA PHE A 35 6.37 -11.26 -24.65
C PHE A 35 6.55 -12.21 -25.84
N GLN A 36 5.45 -12.59 -26.49
CA GLN A 36 5.50 -13.46 -27.68
C GLN A 36 6.15 -12.74 -28.88
N PHE A 37 5.82 -11.46 -29.06
CA PHE A 37 6.38 -10.60 -30.10
C PHE A 37 7.24 -9.53 -29.45
N SER A 38 8.28 -9.08 -30.17
CA SER A 38 9.19 -8.06 -29.64
C SER A 38 8.43 -6.73 -29.47
N PRO A 39 8.29 -6.22 -28.23
CA PRO A 39 7.62 -4.94 -28.00
C PRO A 39 8.57 -3.75 -28.22
N ILE A 40 9.86 -4.00 -28.42
CA ILE A 40 10.90 -2.98 -28.56
C ILE A 40 11.10 -2.71 -30.06
N SER A 41 10.81 -1.49 -30.49
CA SER A 41 10.94 -1.09 -31.90
C SER A 41 12.39 -1.13 -32.39
N SER A 42 12.63 -0.92 -33.69
CA SER A 42 13.98 -0.66 -34.22
C SER A 42 14.36 0.82 -34.21
N ASP A 43 13.40 1.72 -34.00
CA ASP A 43 13.56 3.17 -34.14
C ASP A 43 13.58 3.93 -32.80
N PHE A 44 13.56 3.24 -31.66
CA PHE A 44 13.53 3.86 -30.33
C PHE A 44 14.68 4.86 -30.12
N ALA A 45 15.89 4.55 -30.62
CA ALA A 45 17.05 5.42 -30.46
C ALA A 45 16.88 6.76 -31.19
N ALA A 46 16.19 6.76 -32.35
CA ALA A 46 15.88 7.98 -33.08
C ALA A 46 14.88 8.84 -32.31
N LYS A 47 13.85 8.23 -31.71
CA LYS A 47 12.85 8.93 -30.88
C LYS A 47 13.47 9.52 -29.62
N ILE A 48 14.39 8.80 -28.97
CA ILE A 48 15.13 9.30 -27.80
C ILE A 48 16.04 10.47 -28.18
N ARG A 49 16.75 10.37 -29.32
CA ARG A 49 17.57 11.48 -29.84
C ARG A 49 16.73 12.70 -30.14
N GLU A 50 15.62 12.53 -30.85
CA GLU A 50 14.69 13.62 -31.16
C GLU A 50 14.18 14.31 -29.89
N LEU A 51 13.84 13.57 -28.83
CA LEU A 51 13.49 14.18 -27.54
C LEU A 51 14.67 14.97 -26.95
N SER A 52 15.88 14.39 -26.96
CA SER A 52 17.08 15.02 -26.41
C SER A 52 17.39 16.36 -27.08
N ASP A 53 17.18 16.49 -28.39
CA ASP A 53 17.44 17.72 -29.14
C ASP A 53 16.64 18.94 -28.64
N TYR A 54 15.56 18.72 -27.89
CA TYR A 54 14.70 19.78 -27.35
C TYR A 54 14.77 19.91 -25.81
N LEU A 55 15.60 19.12 -25.13
CA LEU A 55 15.70 19.11 -23.66
C LEU A 55 16.84 19.96 -23.14
N LEU A 56 16.61 20.56 -21.96
CA LEU A 56 17.70 21.02 -21.10
C LEU A 56 18.41 19.79 -20.53
N GLN A 57 19.64 19.56 -20.98
CA GLN A 57 20.36 18.29 -20.77
C GLN A 57 20.65 17.97 -19.30
N ASP A 58 20.67 18.99 -18.46
CA ASP A 58 20.91 18.97 -17.02
C ASP A 58 19.62 18.97 -16.18
N TYR A 59 18.44 18.88 -16.82
CA TYR A 59 17.17 18.82 -16.09
C TYR A 59 17.19 17.67 -15.06
N PRO A 60 16.85 17.93 -13.79
CA PRO A 60 17.01 16.95 -12.73
C PRO A 60 15.92 15.87 -12.78
N VAL A 61 16.36 14.62 -12.86
CA VAL A 61 15.53 13.42 -12.73
C VAL A 61 16.15 12.47 -11.69
N THR A 62 15.50 11.35 -11.38
CA THR A 62 16.06 10.37 -10.43
C THR A 62 16.16 8.97 -10.99
N VAL A 63 17.18 8.24 -10.55
CA VAL A 63 17.39 6.82 -10.83
C VAL A 63 17.57 6.05 -9.53
N ALA A 64 17.23 4.77 -9.53
CA ALA A 64 17.44 3.92 -8.35
C ALA A 64 18.93 3.59 -8.21
N SER A 65 19.54 3.95 -7.07
CA SER A 65 20.98 3.77 -6.84
C SER A 65 21.36 2.42 -6.25
N ASN A 66 20.41 1.75 -5.60
CA ASN A 66 20.61 0.46 -4.94
C ASN A 66 19.68 -0.62 -5.50
N LEU A 67 19.26 -0.49 -6.76
CA LEU A 67 18.55 -1.56 -7.44
C LEU A 67 19.48 -2.78 -7.53
N GLN A 68 18.99 -3.97 -7.18
CA GLN A 68 19.80 -5.18 -7.22
C GLN A 68 20.35 -5.40 -8.63
N ASP A 69 21.64 -5.71 -8.71
CA ASP A 69 22.27 -6.07 -9.96
C ASP A 69 21.90 -7.52 -10.31
N GLU A 70 20.88 -7.67 -11.16
CA GLU A 70 20.40 -8.96 -11.65
C GLU A 70 20.39 -8.97 -13.18
N GLU A 71 21.03 -9.96 -13.79
CA GLU A 71 21.17 -10.07 -15.25
C GLU A 71 19.81 -10.15 -15.97
N LEU A 72 18.82 -10.84 -15.41
CA LEU A 72 17.51 -10.99 -16.05
C LEU A 72 16.65 -9.73 -15.91
N CYS A 73 16.52 -9.23 -14.68
CA CYS A 73 15.51 -8.25 -14.34
C CYS A 73 16.04 -6.81 -14.35
N GLY A 74 17.35 -6.62 -14.25
CA GLY A 74 17.97 -5.31 -14.05
C GLY A 74 17.64 -4.29 -15.14
N ALA A 75 17.67 -4.69 -16.41
CA ALA A 75 17.29 -3.81 -17.52
C ALA A 75 15.80 -3.48 -17.49
N LEU A 76 14.96 -4.50 -17.27
CA LEU A 76 13.51 -4.36 -17.24
C LEU A 76 13.04 -3.47 -16.08
N TRP A 77 13.60 -3.63 -14.88
CA TRP A 77 13.31 -2.78 -13.72
C TRP A 77 13.67 -1.32 -13.96
N ARG A 78 14.84 -1.06 -14.56
CA ARG A 78 15.24 0.31 -14.92
C ARG A 78 14.27 0.94 -15.92
N LEU A 79 13.78 0.16 -16.90
CA LEU A 79 12.76 0.63 -17.84
C LEU A 79 11.40 0.90 -17.17
N VAL A 80 10.98 0.09 -16.19
CA VAL A 80 9.76 0.36 -15.39
C VAL A 80 9.86 1.69 -14.66
N LEU A 81 11.02 1.97 -14.05
CA LEU A 81 11.27 3.25 -13.38
C LEU A 81 11.33 4.41 -14.38
N ALA A 82 11.96 4.21 -15.54
CA ALA A 82 12.02 5.20 -16.60
C ALA A 82 10.64 5.54 -17.17
N GLN A 83 9.77 4.54 -17.34
CA GLN A 83 8.40 4.73 -17.82
C GLN A 83 7.59 5.63 -16.87
N ARG A 84 7.70 5.40 -15.56
CA ARG A 84 7.06 6.28 -14.55
C ARG A 84 7.60 7.71 -14.61
N TRP A 85 8.89 7.87 -14.90
CA TRP A 85 9.48 9.20 -15.10
C TRP A 85 8.96 9.89 -16.36
N MET A 86 8.79 9.16 -17.47
CA MET A 86 8.18 9.73 -18.69
C MET A 86 6.77 10.24 -18.41
N GLU A 87 5.95 9.49 -17.67
CA GLU A 87 4.61 9.94 -17.28
C GLU A 87 4.65 11.21 -16.41
N ARG A 88 5.58 11.28 -15.45
CA ARG A 88 5.75 12.49 -14.62
C ARG A 88 6.19 13.70 -15.43
N LEU A 89 7.12 13.53 -16.37
CA LEU A 89 7.58 14.62 -17.23
C LEU A 89 6.45 15.15 -18.12
N LYS A 90 5.57 14.27 -18.61
CA LYS A 90 4.41 14.65 -19.43
C LYS A 90 3.44 15.60 -18.72
N THR A 91 3.30 15.51 -17.39
CA THR A 91 2.35 16.35 -16.63
C THR A 91 2.82 17.80 -16.51
N VAL A 92 4.12 18.03 -16.55
CA VAL A 92 4.74 19.36 -16.41
C VAL A 92 5.19 19.96 -17.76
N ALA A 93 5.13 19.17 -18.84
CA ALA A 93 5.58 19.58 -20.16
C ALA A 93 4.55 20.43 -20.93
N GLY A 94 5.06 21.42 -21.68
CA GLY A 94 4.28 22.13 -22.70
C GLY A 94 3.81 21.19 -23.83
N SER A 95 2.83 21.62 -24.63
CA SER A 95 2.13 20.76 -25.60
C SER A 95 3.05 20.01 -26.58
N LYS A 96 4.01 20.70 -27.20
CA LYS A 96 4.99 20.09 -28.12
C LYS A 96 5.92 19.10 -27.41
N MET A 97 6.46 19.50 -26.25
CA MET A 97 7.34 18.66 -25.44
C MET A 97 6.62 17.40 -24.95
N ARG A 98 5.35 17.51 -24.55
CA ARG A 98 4.52 16.37 -24.18
C ARG A 98 4.39 15.37 -25.33
N GLY A 99 4.31 15.83 -26.58
CA GLY A 99 4.30 14.95 -27.76
C GLY A 99 5.63 14.21 -27.99
N LEU A 100 6.77 14.86 -27.72
CA LEU A 100 8.09 14.21 -27.75
C LEU A 100 8.22 13.14 -26.66
N LEU A 101 7.85 13.50 -25.42
CA LEU A 101 7.85 12.60 -24.28
C LEU A 101 6.92 11.40 -24.50
N GLU A 102 5.74 11.59 -25.09
CA GLU A 102 4.80 10.51 -25.37
C GLU A 102 5.35 9.50 -26.39
N ARG A 103 6.06 9.98 -27.42
CA ARG A 103 6.71 9.10 -28.41
C ARG A 103 7.77 8.23 -27.76
N VAL A 104 8.60 8.79 -26.87
CA VAL A 104 9.59 8.00 -26.12
C VAL A 104 8.93 7.09 -25.08
N ASN A 105 7.89 7.56 -24.39
CA ASN A 105 7.12 6.77 -23.44
C ASN A 105 6.55 5.51 -24.10
N THR A 106 6.03 5.63 -25.32
CA THR A 106 5.49 4.50 -26.10
C THR A 106 6.52 3.39 -26.32
N GLU A 107 7.81 3.73 -26.50
CA GLU A 107 8.89 2.75 -26.68
C GLU A 107 9.14 1.87 -25.47
N ILE A 108 8.85 2.40 -24.27
CA ILE A 108 9.02 1.69 -23.00
C ILE A 108 7.69 1.35 -22.35
N HIS A 109 6.56 1.71 -22.95
CA HIS A 109 5.23 1.51 -22.38
C HIS A 109 4.89 0.03 -22.20
N PHE A 110 5.50 -0.87 -22.96
CA PHE A 110 5.26 -2.31 -22.84
C PHE A 110 5.50 -2.87 -21.43
N VAL A 111 6.33 -2.21 -20.61
CA VAL A 111 6.56 -2.63 -19.21
C VAL A 111 5.30 -2.54 -18.36
N THR A 112 4.30 -1.74 -18.76
CA THR A 112 3.02 -1.63 -18.06
C THR A 112 2.09 -2.82 -18.33
N LYS A 113 2.39 -3.64 -19.35
CA LYS A 113 1.64 -4.88 -19.63
C LYS A 113 1.86 -5.95 -18.57
N CYS A 114 2.94 -5.84 -17.80
CA CYS A 114 3.22 -6.70 -16.67
C CYS A 114 2.79 -6.01 -15.37
N ALA A 115 2.21 -6.78 -14.45
CA ALA A 115 1.69 -6.27 -13.18
C ALA A 115 2.82 -6.09 -12.15
N PHE A 116 3.75 -5.16 -12.43
CA PHE A 116 4.82 -4.82 -11.51
C PHE A 116 4.28 -4.30 -10.18
N GLN A 117 4.82 -4.82 -9.09
CA GLN A 117 4.55 -4.33 -7.76
C GLN A 117 5.07 -2.88 -7.60
N PRO A 118 4.46 -2.09 -6.70
CA PRO A 118 5.00 -0.79 -6.33
C PRO A 118 6.46 -0.90 -5.84
N PRO A 119 7.31 0.13 -6.04
CA PRO A 119 8.67 0.12 -5.50
C PRO A 119 8.69 -0.17 -4.01
N ARG A 120 9.55 -1.11 -3.59
CA ARG A 120 9.77 -1.40 -2.18
C ARG A 120 10.35 -0.18 -1.46
N SER A 121 10.07 -0.07 -0.16
CA SER A 121 10.58 1.02 0.69
C SER A 121 12.11 1.08 0.79
N CYS A 122 12.82 -0.02 0.51
CA CYS A 122 14.27 -0.07 0.48
C CYS A 122 14.89 0.67 -0.71
N LEU A 123 14.13 0.95 -1.76
CA LEU A 123 14.67 1.51 -3.00
C LEU A 123 15.04 2.98 -2.79
N ARG A 124 16.32 3.29 -2.94
CA ARG A 124 16.88 4.63 -2.80
C ARG A 124 17.06 5.25 -4.18
N PHE A 125 16.69 6.51 -4.28
CA PHE A 125 16.78 7.28 -5.51
C PHE A 125 17.82 8.37 -5.35
N VAL A 126 18.63 8.55 -6.39
CA VAL A 126 19.60 9.64 -6.49
C VAL A 126 19.26 10.51 -7.69
N GLN A 127 19.59 11.79 -7.58
CA GLN A 127 19.40 12.73 -8.67
C GLN A 127 20.46 12.48 -9.77
N THR A 128 20.02 12.58 -11.01
CA THR A 128 20.87 12.55 -12.21
C THR A 128 20.32 13.51 -13.26
N ASN A 129 21.11 13.77 -14.28
CA ASN A 129 20.71 14.61 -15.40
C ASN A 129 19.82 13.82 -16.37
N ILE A 130 18.83 14.48 -16.99
CA ILE A 130 17.94 13.84 -17.96
C ILE A 130 18.72 13.25 -19.16
N SER A 131 19.83 13.87 -19.56
CA SER A 131 20.75 13.35 -20.58
C SER A 131 21.23 11.93 -20.26
N ARG A 132 21.78 11.73 -19.04
CA ARG A 132 22.24 10.42 -18.57
C ARG A 132 21.08 9.44 -18.46
N PHE A 133 19.94 9.87 -17.93
CA PHE A 133 18.75 9.04 -17.82
C PHE A 133 18.24 8.53 -19.18
N LEU A 134 18.21 9.39 -20.21
CA LEU A 134 17.82 9.00 -21.57
C LEU A 134 18.83 8.06 -22.22
N GLN A 135 20.13 8.33 -22.01
CA GLN A 135 21.19 7.44 -22.48
C GLN A 135 21.04 6.05 -21.87
N GLU A 136 20.94 5.95 -20.54
CA GLU A 136 20.76 4.68 -19.83
C GLU A 136 19.49 3.95 -20.29
N THR A 137 18.39 4.68 -20.53
CA THR A 137 17.14 4.10 -21.06
C THR A 137 17.35 3.46 -22.43
N SER A 138 18.08 4.15 -23.33
CA SER A 138 18.44 3.60 -24.64
C SER A 138 19.33 2.35 -24.51
N GLU A 139 20.31 2.37 -23.61
CA GLU A 139 21.19 1.22 -23.35
C GLU A 139 20.41 0.02 -22.81
N GLN A 140 19.45 0.23 -21.91
CA GLN A 140 18.59 -0.84 -21.41
C GLN A 140 17.72 -1.45 -22.52
N LEU A 141 17.20 -0.63 -23.45
CA LEU A 141 16.44 -1.14 -24.59
C LEU A 141 17.33 -1.97 -25.52
N VAL A 142 18.56 -1.52 -25.80
CA VAL A 142 19.53 -2.25 -26.62
C VAL A 142 19.85 -3.62 -25.98
N SER A 143 20.15 -3.64 -24.68
CA SER A 143 20.53 -4.87 -23.97
C SER A 143 19.35 -5.85 -23.88
N LEU A 144 18.13 -5.34 -23.68
CA LEU A 144 16.94 -6.17 -23.49
C LEU A 144 16.34 -6.70 -24.81
N LYS A 145 16.49 -5.96 -25.92
CA LYS A 145 15.93 -6.30 -27.24
C LYS A 145 16.12 -7.76 -27.69
N PRO A 146 17.33 -8.37 -27.61
CA PRO A 146 17.51 -9.75 -28.04
C PRO A 146 16.87 -10.80 -27.11
N TRP A 147 16.56 -10.43 -25.86
CA TRP A 147 16.10 -11.35 -24.82
C TRP A 147 14.61 -11.22 -24.50
N ILE A 148 13.98 -10.08 -24.84
CA ILE A 148 12.61 -9.74 -24.43
C ILE A 148 11.56 -10.79 -24.83
N THR A 149 11.79 -11.53 -25.93
CA THR A 149 10.89 -12.60 -26.38
C THR A 149 11.36 -14.02 -26.04
N ARG A 150 12.56 -14.16 -25.46
CA ARG A 150 13.21 -15.47 -25.22
C ARG A 150 13.20 -15.88 -23.75
N ARG A 151 12.92 -14.94 -22.85
CA ARG A 151 12.97 -15.16 -21.40
C ARG A 151 11.60 -14.92 -20.76
N ASN A 152 11.37 -15.57 -19.63
CA ASN A 152 10.23 -15.34 -18.77
C ASN A 152 10.64 -14.36 -17.65
N PHE A 153 9.90 -13.27 -17.50
CA PHE A 153 10.15 -12.18 -16.55
C PHE A 153 9.16 -12.18 -15.37
N SER A 154 8.38 -13.25 -15.15
CA SER A 154 7.43 -13.34 -14.03
C SER A 154 8.12 -13.13 -12.68
N ARG A 155 9.39 -13.58 -12.54
CA ARG A 155 10.20 -13.33 -11.33
C ARG A 155 10.66 -11.87 -11.16
N CYS A 156 10.54 -11.06 -12.20
CA CYS A 156 10.94 -9.65 -12.20
C CYS A 156 9.80 -8.73 -11.76
N LEU A 157 8.59 -9.23 -11.49
CA LEU A 157 7.45 -8.38 -11.12
C LEU A 157 7.68 -7.60 -9.81
N GLU A 158 8.64 -8.04 -9.00
CA GLU A 158 9.03 -7.37 -7.77
C GLU A 158 10.45 -6.81 -7.87
N LEU A 159 10.59 -5.49 -7.73
CA LEU A 159 11.88 -4.81 -7.75
C LEU A 159 12.65 -5.14 -6.47
N GLN A 160 13.88 -5.62 -6.63
CA GLN A 160 14.76 -5.96 -5.51
C GLN A 160 15.82 -4.89 -5.29
N CYS A 161 16.17 -4.68 -4.02
CA CYS A 161 17.24 -3.78 -3.62
C CYS A 161 18.50 -4.59 -3.34
N GLN A 162 19.66 -4.03 -3.63
CA GLN A 162 20.93 -4.57 -3.18
C GLN A 162 20.95 -4.55 -1.64
N PRO A 163 21.32 -5.65 -0.96
CA PRO A 163 21.44 -5.66 0.48
C PRO A 163 22.49 -4.64 0.90
N ASP A 164 22.22 -3.89 1.97
CA ASP A 164 23.20 -2.96 2.53
C ASP A 164 24.47 -3.76 2.85
N SER A 165 25.60 -3.40 2.21
CA SER A 165 26.92 -3.97 2.48
C SER A 165 27.45 -3.50 3.85
N SER A 166 26.67 -3.71 4.91
CA SER A 166 27.01 -3.33 6.27
C SER A 166 27.77 -4.48 6.96
N THR A 167 28.94 -4.84 6.43
CA THR A 167 29.96 -5.64 7.14
C THR A 167 31.36 -5.02 7.01
N LEU A 168 31.45 -3.70 6.86
CA LEU A 168 32.67 -2.97 7.17
C LEU A 168 32.29 -1.83 8.12
N PRO A 169 32.77 -1.85 9.38
CA PRO A 169 32.55 -0.73 10.27
C PRO A 169 33.20 0.52 9.66
N PRO A 170 32.56 1.69 9.76
CA PRO A 170 33.19 2.94 9.33
C PRO A 170 34.48 3.15 10.13
N PRO A 171 35.54 3.73 9.53
CA PRO A 171 36.72 4.10 10.27
C PRO A 171 36.32 5.05 11.40
N GLN A 172 36.64 4.63 12.62
CA GLN A 172 36.25 5.26 13.86
C GLN A 172 37.00 6.59 14.01
N ASN A 173 36.44 7.67 13.47
CA ASN A 173 36.86 9.02 13.81
C ASN A 173 36.22 9.40 15.15
N SER A 174 37.05 9.40 16.18
CA SER A 174 36.76 9.91 17.52
C SER A 174 36.39 11.40 17.48
N GLY A 175 35.26 11.76 18.09
CA GLY A 175 34.86 13.17 18.21
C GLY A 175 33.45 13.39 18.79
N ALA A 176 33.30 13.09 20.08
CA ALA A 176 32.35 13.62 21.08
C ALA A 176 31.08 14.39 20.63
N LEU A 177 29.89 13.93 21.04
CA LEU A 177 29.07 14.57 22.08
C LEU A 177 27.76 13.78 22.31
N GLU A 178 27.58 13.40 23.57
CA GLU A 178 26.42 12.80 24.18
C GLU A 178 25.25 13.81 24.19
N ALA A 179 24.11 13.46 23.60
CA ALA A 179 22.84 14.16 23.81
C ALA A 179 21.65 13.27 23.44
N THR A 180 21.01 12.73 24.47
CA THR A 180 19.57 12.44 24.61
C THR A 180 18.85 11.75 23.45
N ALA A 181 18.58 10.45 23.65
CA ALA A 181 17.66 9.65 22.86
C ALA A 181 16.25 10.28 22.79
N PRO A 182 15.69 10.49 21.59
CA PRO A 182 14.26 10.70 21.45
C PRO A 182 13.54 9.37 21.65
N THR A 183 12.67 9.33 22.66
CA THR A 183 11.74 8.24 22.94
C THR A 183 10.96 7.89 21.67
N ALA A 184 11.02 6.61 21.30
CA ALA A 184 10.30 6.05 20.16
C ALA A 184 8.80 6.39 20.23
N PRO A 185 8.16 6.81 19.12
CA PRO A 185 6.72 7.03 19.09
C PRO A 185 5.97 5.70 19.32
N PRO A 186 4.85 5.70 20.07
CA PRO A 186 4.10 4.49 20.34
C PRO A 186 3.58 3.88 19.03
N SER A 187 3.91 2.61 18.83
CA SER A 187 3.51 1.81 17.65
C SER A 187 1.98 1.81 17.48
N PRO A 188 1.46 2.03 16.25
CA PRO A 188 0.01 2.09 15.98
C PRO A 188 -0.72 0.76 16.22
N LEU A 189 0.02 -0.33 16.41
CA LEU A 189 -0.54 -1.66 16.75
C LEU A 189 -1.10 -1.73 18.17
N LEU A 190 -0.59 -0.91 19.11
CA LEU A 190 -1.08 -0.87 20.49
C LEU A 190 -2.49 -0.26 20.58
N PHE A 191 -2.79 0.75 19.77
CA PHE A 191 -4.12 1.35 19.69
C PHE A 191 -5.16 0.41 19.08
N LEU A 192 -4.76 -0.39 18.08
CA LEU A 192 -5.62 -1.41 17.46
C LEU A 192 -6.01 -2.54 18.43
N LEU A 193 -5.14 -2.87 19.40
CA LEU A 193 -5.42 -3.91 20.39
C LEU A 193 -6.22 -3.40 21.60
N LEU A 194 -6.13 -2.11 21.93
CA LEU A 194 -6.82 -1.50 23.08
C LEU A 194 -8.26 -1.06 22.77
N LEU A 195 -8.57 -0.77 21.50
CA LEU A 195 -9.92 -0.35 21.08
C LEU A 195 -11.03 -1.37 21.42
N PRO A 196 -10.87 -2.69 21.18
CA PRO A 196 -11.89 -3.69 21.49
C PRO A 196 -12.15 -3.81 22.99
N MET A 197 -11.09 -3.74 23.80
CA MET A 197 -11.17 -3.86 25.26
C MET A 197 -11.82 -2.63 25.90
N GLY A 198 -11.53 -1.43 25.38
CA GLY A 198 -12.16 -0.19 25.84
C GLY A 198 -13.67 -0.15 25.55
N LEU A 199 -14.08 -0.58 24.36
CA LEU A 199 -15.50 -0.67 23.97
C LEU A 199 -16.28 -1.68 24.82
N LEU A 200 -15.68 -2.83 25.14
CA LEU A 200 -16.27 -3.85 26.02
C LEU A 200 -16.51 -3.32 27.44
N LEU A 201 -15.55 -2.56 28.00
CA LEU A 201 -15.68 -1.97 29.33
C LEU A 201 -16.76 -0.88 29.38
N LEU A 202 -16.85 -0.04 28.34
CA LEU A 202 -17.90 0.99 28.24
C LEU A 202 -19.29 0.36 28.12
N ALA A 203 -19.44 -0.71 27.33
CA ALA A 203 -20.71 -1.43 27.22
C ALA A 203 -21.11 -2.09 28.56
N ALA A 204 -20.16 -2.70 29.27
CA ALA A 204 -20.42 -3.29 30.58
C ALA A 204 -20.81 -2.22 31.63
N ALA A 205 -20.10 -1.09 31.66
CA ALA A 205 -20.41 0.02 32.54
C ALA A 205 -21.79 0.63 32.22
N TRP A 206 -22.14 0.76 30.94
CA TRP A 206 -23.46 1.24 30.50
C TRP A 206 -24.58 0.27 30.92
N CYS A 207 -24.39 -1.04 30.74
CA CYS A 207 -25.34 -2.06 31.16
C CYS A 207 -25.55 -2.05 32.69
N LEU A 208 -24.48 -1.92 33.47
CA LEU A 208 -24.55 -1.83 34.93
C LEU A 208 -25.24 -0.53 35.40
N HIS A 209 -24.96 0.58 34.71
CA HIS A 209 -25.62 1.85 34.99
C HIS A 209 -27.12 1.78 34.69
N TRP A 210 -27.49 1.18 33.55
CA TRP A 210 -28.87 0.97 33.13
C TRP A 210 -29.64 0.08 34.12
N GLN A 211 -29.04 -1.03 34.57
CA GLN A 211 -29.63 -1.90 35.60
C GLN A 211 -29.86 -1.16 36.93
N ARG A 212 -28.90 -0.33 37.36
CA ARG A 212 -29.06 0.49 38.58
C ARG A 212 -30.16 1.54 38.46
N THR A 213 -30.31 2.16 37.29
CA THR A 213 -31.42 3.09 37.04
C THR A 213 -32.76 2.39 37.03
N GLN A 214 -32.85 1.17 36.49
CA GLN A 214 -34.10 0.40 36.54
C GLN A 214 -34.45 -0.05 37.97
N GLN A 215 -33.48 -0.50 38.77
CA GLN A 215 -33.73 -0.85 40.17
C GLN A 215 -34.20 0.35 41.00
N ARG A 216 -33.70 1.57 40.74
CA ARG A 216 -34.19 2.79 41.41
C ARG A 216 -35.62 3.15 41.04
N MET A 217 -36.06 2.87 39.82
CA MET A 217 -37.44 3.13 39.40
C MET A 217 -38.44 2.10 39.94
N SER A 218 -37.99 0.88 40.25
CA SER A 218 -38.85 -0.17 40.84
C SER A 218 -39.08 -0.04 42.35
N CYS A 219 -38.31 0.79 43.07
CA CYS A 219 -38.44 1.00 44.52
C CYS A 219 -39.00 2.37 44.93
N ALA A 220 -39.47 3.18 43.97
CA ALA A 220 -40.10 4.48 44.22
C ALA A 220 -41.63 4.42 44.23
N GLY A 221 -42.20 3.30 44.66
CA GLY A 221 -43.64 3.08 44.74
C GLY A 221 -44.00 2.38 46.03
N GLU A 222 -43.81 3.04 47.17
CA GLU A 222 -44.70 2.98 48.34
C GLU A 222 -44.21 3.99 49.39
N GLN A 223 -44.72 5.22 49.39
CA GLN A 223 -44.69 6.07 50.57
C GLN A 223 -46.12 6.25 51.07
N VAL A 224 -46.50 5.36 52.00
CA VAL A 224 -47.66 5.50 52.88
C VAL A 224 -47.32 6.60 53.89
N PRO A 225 -48.10 7.69 54.02
CA PRO A 225 -47.95 8.61 55.14
C PRO A 225 -48.66 8.05 56.38
N PRO A 226 -48.06 8.11 57.59
CA PRO A 226 -48.74 7.74 58.81
C PRO A 226 -49.62 8.89 59.32
N ILE A 227 -50.81 8.56 59.81
CA ILE A 227 -51.65 9.43 60.68
C ILE A 227 -51.42 8.94 62.13
N PRO A 228 -51.15 9.84 63.09
CA PRO A 228 -52.11 10.05 64.20
C PRO A 228 -52.18 11.52 64.67
N SER A 229 -53.36 12.15 64.76
CA SER A 229 -54.36 12.13 65.86
C SER A 229 -54.18 13.33 66.85
N PRO A 230 -55.15 13.66 67.73
CA PRO A 230 -55.84 14.96 67.70
C PRO A 230 -55.54 15.84 68.94
N GLN A 231 -55.56 17.17 68.75
CA GLN A 231 -55.99 18.22 69.70
C GLN A 231 -55.34 19.56 69.35
N ASN A 232 -56.12 20.52 68.86
CA ASN A 232 -56.20 21.84 69.49
C ASN A 232 -57.46 22.55 69.02
N LEU A 233 -58.34 22.72 69.98
CA LEU A 233 -59.62 23.40 69.94
C LEU A 233 -59.35 24.88 70.28
N LEU A 234 -60.14 25.77 69.65
CA LEU A 234 -60.55 27.11 70.10
C LEU A 234 -60.05 28.31 69.27
N LEU A 235 -61.05 28.96 68.63
CA LEU A 235 -61.35 30.41 68.56
C LEU A 235 -60.23 31.35 68.09
N VAL A 236 -60.45 32.29 67.17
CA VAL A 236 -61.32 33.47 67.33
C VAL A 236 -61.67 34.06 65.94
N GLU A 237 -62.96 34.35 65.77
CA GLU A 237 -63.63 35.47 65.07
C GLU A 237 -62.78 36.50 64.28
N HIS A 238 -63.16 36.74 63.01
CA HIS A 238 -63.68 38.02 62.46
C HIS A 238 -64.25 37.77 61.05
#